data_AF-A0A3C0X1L0-F1
#
_entry.id   AF-A0A3C0X1L0-F1
#
_cell.length_a   1.000
_cell.length_b   1.000
_cell.length_c   1.000
_cell.angle_alpha   90.00
_cell.angle_beta   90.00
_cell.angle_gamma   90.00
#
_symmetry.space_group_name_H-M   'P 1'
#
loop_
_entity.id
_entity.type
_entity.pdbx_description
1 polymer ?
#
loop_
_entity_poly.entity_id
_entity_poly.type
_entity_poly.pdbx_seq_one_letter_code
_entity_poly.pdbx_strand_id
1 'polypeptide(L)' 'LKEAIKNLSERERNILSLRFMHGKTQMEVSEEIGISQAQVSRLEKGALKRIKE' A
#
# COMPACT_ATOMS: atom_id res chain seq x y z
N LEU A 1 10.40 11.51 -5.14
CA LEU A 1 8.94 11.24 -5.04
C LEU A 1 8.34 10.58 -6.30
N LYS A 2 8.27 11.25 -7.47
CA LYS A 2 7.65 10.65 -8.68
C LYS A 2 8.35 9.37 -9.16
N GLU A 3 9.69 9.28 -9.09
CA GLU A 3 10.42 8.07 -9.46
C GLU A 3 10.25 6.94 -8.44
N ALA A 4 10.29 7.26 -7.15
CA ALA A 4 10.04 6.29 -6.08
C ALA A 4 8.67 5.60 -6.20
N ILE A 5 7.63 6.34 -6.62
CA ILE A 5 6.30 5.79 -6.89
C ILE A 5 6.29 4.88 -8.14
N LYS A 6 7.13 5.15 -9.15
CA LYS A 6 7.26 4.28 -10.33
C LYS A 6 7.82 2.90 -9.96
N ASN A 7 8.67 2.84 -8.94
CA ASN A 7 9.30 1.60 -8.47
C ASN A 7 8.37 0.74 -7.60
N LEU A 8 7.17 1.22 -7.27
CA LEU A 8 6.18 0.42 -6.56
C LEU A 8 5.53 -0.58 -7.51
N SER A 9 5.28 -1.78 -7.01
CA SER A 9 4.42 -2.74 -7.71
C SER A 9 2.99 -2.17 -7.84
N GLU A 10 2.23 -2.66 -8.81
CA GLU A 10 0.82 -2.30 -8.97
C GLU A 10 0.01 -2.59 -7.71
N ARG A 11 0.32 -3.70 -7.03
CA ARG A 11 -0.30 -4.07 -5.76
C ARG A 11 -0.01 -3.07 -4.65
N GLU A 12 1.25 -2.64 -4.49
CA GLU A 12 1.61 -1.61 -3.51
C GLU A 12 0.94 -0.27 -3.82
N ARG A 13 0.89 0.13 -5.10
CA ARG A 13 0.18 1.34 -5.52
C ARG A 13 -1.31 1.29 -5.19
N ASN A 14 -1.96 0.15 -5.44
CA ASN A 14 -3.36 -0.04 -5.11
C ASN A 14 -3.60 0.04 -3.59
N ILE A 15 -2.78 -0.65 -2.78
CA ILE A 15 -2.84 -0.58 -1.31
C ILE A 15 -2.71 0.87 -0.83
N LEU A 16 -1.71 1.61 -1.31
CA LEU A 16 -1.53 3.01 -0.90
C LEU A 16 -2.70 3.91 -1.35
N SER A 17 -3.24 3.68 -2.54
CA SER A 17 -4.42 4.42 -3.03
C SER A 17 -5.62 4.21 -2.09
N LEU A 18 -5.93 2.97 -1.73
CA LEU A 18 -7.04 2.68 -0.83
C LEU A 18 -6.80 3.25 0.57
N ARG A 19 -5.57 3.16 1.11
CA ARG A 19 -5.23 3.68 2.44
C ARG A 19 -5.25 5.21 2.52
N PHE A 20 -4.64 5.90 1.56
CA PHE A 20 -4.35 7.33 1.67
C PHE A 20 -5.26 8.22 0.82
N MET A 21 -5.81 7.71 -0.28
CA MET A 21 -6.74 8.47 -1.13
C MET A 21 -8.21 8.16 -0.79
N HIS A 22 -8.51 6.91 -0.45
CA HIS A 22 -9.87 6.48 -0.09
C HIS A 22 -10.10 6.36 1.43
N GLY A 23 -9.05 6.56 2.24
CA GLY A 23 -9.16 6.56 3.70
C GLY A 23 -9.49 5.21 4.34
N LYS A 24 -9.39 4.10 3.60
CA LYS A 24 -9.69 2.76 4.13
C LYS A 24 -8.68 2.35 5.20
N THR A 25 -9.13 1.56 6.16
CA THR A 25 -8.29 0.89 7.16
C THR A 25 -7.51 -0.28 6.53
N GLN A 26 -6.48 -0.78 7.23
CA GLN A 26 -5.77 -1.97 6.74
C GLN A 26 -6.64 -3.21 6.71
N MET A 27 -7.65 -3.31 7.59
CA MET A 27 -8.59 -4.44 7.60
C MET A 27 -9.49 -4.40 6.37
N GLU A 28 -10.09 -3.25 6.05
CA GLU A 28 -10.93 -3.10 4.86
C GLU A 28 -10.14 -3.35 3.57
N VAL A 29 -8.90 -2.87 3.49
CA VAL A 29 -8.00 -3.17 2.35
C VAL A 29 -7.66 -4.67 2.28
N SER A 30 -7.49 -5.32 3.43
CA SER A 30 -7.18 -6.75 3.50
C SER A 30 -8.33 -7.61 2.96
N GLU A 31 -9.56 -7.24 3.29
CA GLU A 31 -10.79 -7.87 2.79
C GLU A 31 -10.95 -7.64 1.28
N GLU A 32 -10.77 -6.41 0.80
CA GLU A 32 -10.93 -6.05 -0.61
C GLU A 32 -9.88 -6.70 -1.54
N ILE A 33 -8.64 -6.84 -1.06
CA ILE A 33 -7.53 -7.41 -1.86
C ILE A 33 -7.42 -8.93 -1.67
N GLY A 34 -8.07 -9.51 -0.66
CA GLY A 34 -8.01 -10.94 -0.36
C GLY A 34 -6.65 -11.38 0.19
N ILE A 35 -6.05 -10.59 1.09
CA ILE A 35 -4.84 -10.96 1.85
C ILE A 35 -5.01 -10.66 3.32
N SER A 36 -4.13 -11.19 4.17
CA SER A 36 -4.15 -10.85 5.59
C SER A 36 -3.80 -9.38 5.83
N GLN A 37 -4.38 -8.80 6.88
CA GLN A 37 -4.03 -7.45 7.35
C GLN A 37 -2.52 -7.32 7.63
N ALA A 38 -1.86 -8.37 8.14
CA ALA A 38 -0.42 -8.38 8.34
C ALA A 38 0.37 -8.28 7.02
N GLN A 39 -0.11 -8.90 5.94
CA GLN A 39 0.48 -8.73 4.61
C GLN A 39 0.28 -7.30 4.08
N VAL A 40 -0.90 -6.71 4.26
CA VAL A 40 -1.16 -5.29 3.91
C VAL A 40 -0.17 -4.38 4.64
N SER A 41 -0.03 -4.56 5.96
CA SER A 41 0.89 -3.79 6.79
C SER A 41 2.36 -3.87 6.31
N ARG A 42 2.84 -5.07 5.96
CA ARG A 42 4.19 -5.26 5.41
C ARG A 42 4.38 -4.55 4.07
N LEU A 43 3.43 -4.71 3.14
CA LEU A 43 3.50 -4.08 1.81
C LEU A 43 3.45 -2.56 1.93
N GLU A 44 2.57 -2.02 2.76
CA GLU A 44 2.46 -0.59 3.01
C GLU A 44 3.74 -0.01 3.61
N LYS A 45 4.31 -0.65 4.63
CA LYS A 45 5.57 -0.21 5.25
C LYS A 45 6.72 -0.25 4.24
N GLY A 46 6.81 -1.29 3.43
CA GLY A 46 7.81 -1.41 2.37
C GLY A 46 7.65 -0.33 1.30
N ALA A 47 6.42 -0.06 0.86
CA ALA A 47 6.13 0.97 -0.12
C ALA A 47 6.44 2.38 0.41
N LEU A 48 6.05 2.69 1.66
CA LEU A 48 6.34 3.98 2.30
C LEU A 48 7.84 4.20 2.52
N LYS A 49 8.60 3.15 2.83
CA LYS A 49 10.06 3.23 2.94
C LYS A 49 10.68 3.67 1.61
N ARG A 50 10.25 3.06 0.50
CA ARG A 50 10.74 3.40 -0.85
C ARG A 50 10.36 4.82 -1.29
N ILE A 51 9.23 5.35 -0.83
CA ILE A 51 8.80 6.73 -1.15
C ILE A 51 9.63 7.78 -0.40
N LYS A 52 10.06 7.46 0.83
CA LYS A 52 10.82 8.38 1.70
C LYS A 52 12.31 8.44 1.37
N GLU A 53 12.86 7.40 0.76
CA GLU A 53 14.22 7.35 0.21
C GLU A 53 14.27 8.00 -1.19
#